data_AF-A0A933VGX0-F1
#
_entry.id   AF-A0A933VGX0-F1
#
_cell.length_a   1.000
_cell.length_b   1.000
_cell.length_c   1.000
_cell.angle_alpha   90.00
_cell.angle_beta   90.00
_cell.angle_gamma   90.00
#
_symmetry.space_group_name_H-M   'P 1'
#
loop_
_entity.id
_entity.type
_entity.pdbx_description
1 polymer ?
#
loop_
_entity_poly.entity_id
_entity_poly.type
_entity_poly.pdbx_seq_one_letter_code
_entity_poly.pdbx_strand_id
1 'polypeptide(L)'
;MAEEAKNEERGKLLSGWKIPEYTKHERGRHWYLWAGVVFALLLLYAIYTLDFLFAVILVLAAVIIFIRAKEEPIEIDFNILEKGIGVGRKFYGWKEIDRFYIIYEPPEVKSLYFNLKGLRSRVSIPLLKQNPLKVREVLLKYLVEDLEEEREPLSEEYERFLKI
;
A
#
# COMPACT_ATOMS: atom_id res chain seq x y z
N MET A 1 -21.27 -18.69 4.36
CA MET A 1 -22.64 -18.28 4.73
C MET A 1 -22.82 -16.77 4.92
N ALA A 2 -22.13 -16.05 5.82
CA ALA A 2 -22.33 -14.59 5.96
C ALA A 2 -21.74 -13.75 4.79
N GLU A 3 -20.70 -14.27 4.13
CA GLU A 3 -20.00 -13.57 3.05
C GLU A 3 -20.69 -13.72 1.69
N GLU A 4 -21.43 -14.82 1.48
CA GLU A 4 -22.20 -15.09 0.27
C GLU A 4 -23.44 -14.17 0.16
N ALA A 5 -24.16 -13.95 1.26
CA ALA A 5 -25.30 -13.03 1.30
C ALA A 5 -24.90 -11.57 1.00
N LYS A 6 -23.68 -11.17 1.40
CA LYS A 6 -23.17 -9.82 1.14
C LYS A 6 -22.79 -9.60 -0.33
N ASN A 7 -22.43 -10.66 -1.04
CA ASN A 7 -22.10 -10.61 -2.47
C ASN A 7 -23.36 -10.53 -3.34
N GLU A 8 -24.48 -11.16 -2.97
CA GLU A 8 -25.75 -11.02 -3.70
C GLU A 8 -26.23 -9.56 -3.76
N GLU A 9 -26.06 -8.80 -2.68
CA GLU A 9 -26.40 -7.37 -2.66
C GLU A 9 -25.43 -6.51 -3.49
N ARG A 10 -24.18 -6.94 -3.68
CA ARG A 10 -23.10 -6.20 -4.38
C ARG A 10 -22.95 -6.56 -5.85
N GLY A 11 -23.70 -7.55 -6.33
CA GLY A 11 -23.66 -8.04 -7.71
C GLY A 11 -22.58 -9.09 -7.94
N LYS A 12 -22.46 -9.59 -9.17
CA LYS A 12 -21.53 -10.69 -9.48
C LYS A 12 -20.07 -10.22 -9.36
N LEU A 13 -19.21 -11.11 -8.90
CA LEU A 13 -17.77 -10.91 -8.87
C LEU A 13 -17.23 -11.04 -10.30
N LEU A 14 -16.61 -9.97 -10.80
CA LEU A 14 -16.03 -9.89 -12.15
C LEU A 14 -14.55 -10.29 -12.15
N SER A 15 -13.81 -9.83 -11.14
CA SER A 15 -12.39 -10.15 -10.95
C SER A 15 -12.00 -9.89 -9.50
N GLY A 16 -11.07 -10.66 -8.94
CA GLY A 16 -10.58 -10.42 -7.59
C GLY A 16 -9.21 -11.03 -7.36
N TRP A 17 -8.38 -10.35 -6.56
CA TRP A 17 -7.06 -10.82 -6.15
C TRP A 17 -6.67 -10.25 -4.79
N LYS A 18 -5.67 -10.86 -4.16
CA LYS A 18 -5.13 -10.38 -2.89
C LYS A 18 -4.07 -9.33 -3.13
N ILE A 19 -4.14 -8.23 -2.38
CA ILE A 19 -3.16 -7.15 -2.37
C ILE A 19 -2.63 -6.96 -0.96
N PRO A 20 -1.36 -6.54 -0.78
CA PRO A 20 -0.90 -6.08 0.52
C PRO A 20 -1.62 -4.79 0.90
N GLU A 21 -2.03 -4.64 2.17
CA GLU A 21 -2.70 -3.44 2.69
C GLU A 21 -1.86 -2.17 2.56
N TYR A 22 -0.53 -2.32 2.58
CA TYR A 22 0.45 -1.26 2.32
C TYR A 22 1.64 -1.84 1.55
N THR A 23 2.23 -1.04 0.67
CA THR A 23 3.46 -1.39 -0.04
C THR A 23 4.63 -1.37 0.95
N LYS A 24 5.17 -2.55 1.27
CA LYS A 24 6.40 -2.64 2.09
C LYS A 24 7.60 -2.36 1.20
N HIS A 25 8.18 -1.18 1.34
CA HIS A 25 9.48 -0.89 0.77
C HIS A 25 10.55 -1.71 1.52
N GLU A 26 11.27 -2.58 0.81
CA GLU A 26 12.40 -3.29 1.38
C GLU A 26 13.53 -2.31 1.67
N ARG A 27 13.70 -1.97 2.95
CA ARG A 27 14.83 -1.16 3.41
C ARG A 27 16.14 -1.89 3.09
N GLY A 28 16.99 -1.27 2.29
CA GLY A 28 18.27 -1.86 1.89
C GLY A 28 19.21 -2.09 3.08
N ARG A 29 20.16 -3.02 2.93
CA ARG A 29 21.17 -3.37 3.97
C ARG A 29 21.90 -2.15 4.54
N HIS A 30 22.16 -1.13 3.73
CA HIS A 30 22.80 0.11 4.17
C HIS A 30 21.99 0.88 5.22
N TRP A 31 20.66 0.85 5.14
CA TRP A 31 19.79 1.51 6.12
C TRP A 31 19.97 0.89 7.50
N TYR A 32 19.99 -0.45 7.57
CA TYR A 32 20.24 -1.17 8.82
C TYR A 32 21.65 -0.96 9.37
N LEU A 33 22.66 -0.86 8.48
CA LEU A 33 24.03 -0.53 8.90
C LEU A 33 24.10 0.86 9.56
N TRP A 34 23.53 1.88 8.92
CA TRP A 34 23.51 3.23 9.48
C TRP A 34 22.69 3.31 10.77
N ALA A 35 21.52 2.67 10.83
CA ALA A 35 20.72 2.59 12.05
C ALA A 35 21.48 1.92 13.19
N GLY A 36 22.23 0.85 12.90
CA GLY A 36 23.09 0.17 13.88
C GLY A 36 24.23 1.05 14.39
N VAL A 37 24.88 1.83 13.52
CA VAL A 37 25.94 2.78 13.91
C VAL A 37 25.38 3.87 14.83
N VAL A 38 24.25 4.47 14.47
CA VAL A 38 23.60 5.50 15.31
C VAL A 38 23.19 4.91 16.66
N PHE A 39 22.61 3.72 16.67
CA PHE A 39 22.24 3.03 17.90
C PHE A 39 23.44 2.75 18.81
N ALA A 40 24.57 2.29 18.24
CA ALA A 40 25.79 2.05 18.99
C ALA A 40 26.36 3.34 19.61
N LEU A 41 26.35 4.45 18.87
CA LEU A 41 26.78 5.75 19.40
C LEU A 41 25.89 6.23 20.55
N LEU A 42 24.57 6.07 20.42
CA LEU A 42 23.62 6.43 21.48
C LEU A 42 23.77 5.56 22.73
N LEU A 43 24.04 4.26 22.56
CA LEU A 43 24.35 3.37 23.69
C LEU A 43 25.66 3.75 24.39
N LEU A 44 26.73 4.04 23.63
CA LEU A 44 27.99 4.50 24.20
C LEU A 44 27.82 5.80 24.98
N TYR A 45 27.01 6.72 24.45
CA TYR A 45 26.65 7.96 25.14
C TYR A 45 25.90 7.68 26.44
N ALA A 46 24.90 6.78 26.42
CA ALA A 46 24.13 6.40 27.61
C ALA A 46 25.01 5.82 28.71
N ILE A 47 26.00 4.99 28.35
CA ILE A 47 26.97 4.41 29.27
C ILE A 47 27.90 5.50 29.83
N TYR A 48 28.37 6.41 28.97
CA TYR A 48 29.23 7.53 29.38
C TYR A 48 28.53 8.46 30.38
N THR A 49 27.24 8.73 30.18
CA THR A 49 26.45 9.56 31.12
C THR A 49 25.95 8.79 32.34
N LEU A 50 26.23 7.48 32.44
CA LEU A 50 25.70 6.57 33.48
C LEU A 50 24.16 6.62 33.56
N ASP A 51 23.50 6.93 32.45
CA ASP A 51 22.04 7.06 32.39
C ASP A 51 21.42 5.72 32.00
N PHE A 52 21.13 4.92 33.02
CA PHE A 52 20.52 3.60 32.85
C PHE A 52 19.12 3.68 32.23
N LEU A 53 18.34 4.73 32.54
CA LEU A 53 16.98 4.89 32.00
C LEU A 53 17.02 5.12 30.50
N PHE A 54 17.92 5.99 30.04
CA PHE A 54 18.09 6.26 28.62
C PHE A 54 18.54 5.01 27.85
N ALA A 55 19.47 4.22 28.41
CA ALA A 55 19.90 2.95 27.83
C ALA A 55 18.75 1.95 27.69
N VAL A 56 17.90 1.80 28.71
CA VAL A 56 16.73 0.91 28.67
C VAL A 56 15.73 1.37 27.60
N ILE A 57 15.43 2.67 27.52
CA ILE A 57 14.52 3.21 26.50
C ILE A 57 15.07 2.96 25.10
N LEU A 58 16.37 3.15 24.87
CA LEU A 58 17.02 2.85 23.60
C LEU A 58 16.83 1.39 23.20
N VAL A 59 17.11 0.45 24.12
CA VAL A 59 16.93 -0.98 23.84
C VAL A 59 15.48 -1.31 23.50
N LEU A 60 14.52 -0.79 24.26
CA LEU A 60 13.10 -0.99 23.98
C LEU A 60 12.70 -0.44 22.61
N ALA A 61 13.16 0.77 22.26
CA ALA A 61 12.91 1.37 20.95
C ALA A 61 13.49 0.51 19.82
N ALA A 62 14.72 0.01 19.97
CA ALA A 62 15.35 -0.87 18.99
C ALA A 62 14.57 -2.18 18.80
N VAL A 63 14.09 -2.79 19.88
CA VAL A 63 13.24 -3.99 19.82
C VAL A 63 11.93 -3.71 19.10
N ILE A 64 11.25 -2.60 19.41
CA ILE A 64 9.99 -2.22 18.74
C ILE A 64 10.23 -2.02 17.23
N ILE A 65 11.29 -1.29 16.85
CA ILE A 65 11.64 -1.08 15.44
C ILE A 65 11.92 -2.41 14.75
N PHE A 66 12.64 -3.33 15.41
CA PHE A 66 12.95 -4.64 14.85
C PHE A 66 11.70 -5.51 14.65
N ILE A 67 10.77 -5.50 15.60
CA ILE A 67 9.49 -6.21 15.47
C ILE A 67 8.68 -5.63 14.30
N ARG A 68 8.55 -4.30 14.23
CA ARG A 68 7.85 -3.60 13.14
C ARG A 68 8.48 -3.84 11.77
N ALA A 69 9.81 -3.91 11.69
CA ALA A 69 10.51 -4.19 10.45
C ALA A 69 10.22 -5.60 9.89
N LYS A 70 9.94 -6.56 10.78
CA LYS A 70 9.60 -7.93 10.39
C LYS A 70 8.12 -8.15 10.10
N GLU A 71 7.24 -7.25 10.54
CA GLU A 71 5.81 -7.33 10.26
C GLU A 71 5.60 -7.27 8.73
N GLU A 72 5.05 -8.34 8.16
CA GLU A 72 4.66 -8.38 6.75
C GLU A 72 3.29 -7.72 6.58
N PRO A 73 3.03 -7.03 5.46
CA PRO A 73 1.73 -6.43 5.22
C PRO A 73 0.65 -7.49 5.23
N ILE A 74 -0.45 -7.21 5.93
CA ILE A 74 -1.63 -8.07 5.88
C ILE A 74 -2.15 -8.07 4.45
N GLU A 75 -2.37 -9.25 3.88
CA GLU A 75 -3.04 -9.38 2.58
C GLU A 75 -4.53 -9.12 2.75
N ILE A 76 -5.07 -8.21 1.94
CA ILE A 76 -6.50 -7.90 1.86
C ILE A 76 -7.06 -8.29 0.50
N ASP A 77 -8.31 -8.72 0.47
CA ASP A 77 -8.99 -9.09 -0.77
C ASP A 77 -9.47 -7.85 -1.52
N PHE A 78 -9.02 -7.70 -2.77
CA PHE A 78 -9.51 -6.72 -3.72
C PHE A 78 -10.45 -7.40 -4.72
N ASN A 79 -11.68 -6.91 -4.82
CA ASN A 79 -12.73 -7.50 -5.67
C ASN A 79 -13.39 -6.42 -6.52
N ILE A 80 -13.49 -6.65 -7.82
CA ILE A 80 -14.29 -5.87 -8.76
C ILE A 80 -15.64 -6.59 -8.89
N LEU A 81 -16.71 -5.90 -8.50
CA LEU A 81 -18.09 -6.39 -8.58
C LEU A 81 -18.91 -5.53 -9.54
N GLU A 82 -20.05 -6.03 -10.00
CA GLU A 82 -20.93 -5.30 -10.91
C GLU A 82 -21.40 -3.95 -10.36
N LYS A 83 -21.54 -3.79 -9.04
CA LYS A 83 -22.01 -2.53 -8.42
C LYS A 83 -20.88 -1.63 -7.90
N GLY A 84 -19.63 -2.08 -7.93
CA GLY A 84 -18.49 -1.31 -7.40
C GLY A 84 -17.26 -2.16 -7.10
N ILE A 85 -16.32 -1.57 -6.36
CA ILE A 85 -15.08 -2.25 -5.93
C ILE A 85 -15.11 -2.51 -4.42
N GLY A 86 -14.71 -3.72 -4.01
CA GLY A 86 -14.45 -4.09 -2.63
C GLY A 86 -12.95 -4.08 -2.36
N VAL A 87 -12.54 -3.42 -1.27
CA VAL A 87 -11.15 -3.37 -0.81
C VAL A 87 -11.14 -3.80 0.67
N GLY A 88 -10.76 -5.04 0.92
CA GLY A 88 -10.85 -5.68 2.23
C GLY A 88 -12.28 -5.58 2.78
N ARG A 89 -12.47 -4.82 3.87
CA ARG A 89 -13.79 -4.63 4.50
C ARG A 89 -14.61 -3.48 3.90
N LYS A 90 -14.00 -2.59 3.13
CA LYS A 90 -14.65 -1.41 2.52
C LYS A 90 -15.22 -1.75 1.15
N PHE A 91 -16.29 -1.07 0.76
CA PHE A 91 -16.90 -1.18 -0.56
C PHE A 91 -17.18 0.22 -1.08
N TYR A 92 -16.79 0.48 -2.32
CA TYR A 92 -16.98 1.74 -3.02
C TYR A 92 -17.86 1.48 -4.23
N GLY A 93 -19.05 2.06 -4.27
CA GLY A 93 -19.92 1.98 -5.43
C GLY A 93 -19.37 2.77 -6.61
N TRP A 94 -19.71 2.40 -7.85
CA TRP A 94 -19.23 3.12 -9.05
C TRP A 94 -19.56 4.61 -9.04
N LYS A 95 -20.64 5.02 -8.36
CA LYS A 95 -21.02 6.43 -8.24
C LYS A 95 -20.02 7.25 -7.41
N GLU A 96 -19.34 6.62 -6.46
CA GLU A 96 -18.38 7.25 -5.54
C GLU A 96 -16.99 7.38 -6.18
N ILE A 97 -16.74 6.69 -7.28
CA ILE A 97 -15.48 6.73 -8.02
C ILE A 97 -15.68 7.70 -9.19
N ASP A 98 -14.74 8.61 -9.37
CA ASP A 98 -14.77 9.56 -10.48
C ASP A 98 -14.09 8.97 -11.70
N ARG A 99 -12.82 8.62 -11.53
CA ARG A 99 -11.94 8.17 -12.61
C ARG A 99 -10.97 7.12 -12.10
N PHE A 100 -10.47 6.32 -13.02
CA PHE A 100 -9.36 5.42 -12.76
C PHE A 100 -8.25 5.65 -13.77
N TYR A 101 -7.03 5.31 -13.41
CA TYR A 101 -5.91 5.29 -14.34
C TYR A 101 -4.95 4.17 -13.94
N ILE A 102 -4.19 3.66 -14.90
CA ILE A 102 -3.26 2.55 -14.70
C ILE A 102 -1.86 3.01 -15.07
N ILE A 103 -0.91 2.89 -14.14
CA ILE A 103 0.49 3.12 -14.42
C ILE A 103 1.17 1.77 -14.62
N TYR A 104 1.76 1.61 -15.80
CA TYR A 104 2.47 0.41 -16.21
C TYR A 104 3.87 0.77 -16.72
N GLU A 105 4.82 0.80 -15.80
CA GLU A 105 6.26 0.99 -16.10
C GLU A 105 7.05 -0.23 -15.59
N PRO A 106 7.14 -1.30 -16.39
CA PRO A 106 7.98 -2.45 -16.05
C PRO A 106 9.45 -2.00 -15.92
N PRO A 107 10.22 -2.49 -14.94
CA PRO A 107 9.92 -3.58 -14.01
C PRO A 107 9.34 -3.15 -12.64
N GLU A 108 9.17 -1.86 -12.38
CA GLU A 108 8.97 -1.32 -11.03
C GLU A 108 7.51 -0.96 -10.71
N VAL A 109 6.73 -0.47 -11.69
CA VAL A 109 5.38 0.05 -11.44
C VAL A 109 4.33 -0.73 -12.20
N LYS A 110 3.37 -1.26 -11.43
CA LYS A 110 2.21 -1.97 -11.95
C LYS A 110 1.02 -1.74 -11.02
N SER A 111 0.50 -0.53 -11.04
CA SER A 111 -0.48 -0.05 -10.06
C SER A 111 -1.70 0.54 -10.75
N LEU A 112 -2.85 0.29 -10.16
CA LEU A 112 -4.16 0.80 -10.56
C LEU A 112 -4.60 1.83 -9.53
N TYR A 113 -5.03 2.99 -10.00
CA TYR A 113 -5.42 4.08 -9.14
C TYR A 113 -6.88 4.44 -9.35
N PHE A 114 -7.56 4.74 -8.25
CA PHE A 114 -8.93 5.23 -8.26
C PHE A 114 -9.01 6.59 -7.56
N ASN A 115 -9.57 7.57 -8.26
CA ASN A 115 -9.90 8.88 -7.69
C ASN A 115 -11.35 8.84 -7.17
N LEU A 116 -11.52 9.02 -5.86
CA LEU A 116 -12.86 9.08 -5.23
C LEU A 116 -13.45 10.48 -5.37
N LYS A 117 -14.78 10.57 -5.52
CA LYS A 117 -15.49 11.85 -5.57
C LYS A 117 -15.50 12.54 -4.20
N GLY A 118 -15.31 13.86 -4.21
CA GLY A 118 -15.44 14.72 -3.03
C GLY A 118 -14.13 14.98 -2.28
N LEU A 119 -13.46 13.93 -1.79
CA LEU A 119 -12.17 14.06 -1.10
C LEU A 119 -11.04 13.69 -2.07
N ARG A 120 -9.91 14.41 -2.08
CA ARG A 120 -8.67 14.04 -2.81
C ARG A 120 -8.00 12.78 -2.21
N SER A 121 -8.80 11.77 -1.93
CA SER A 121 -8.38 10.46 -1.47
C SER A 121 -8.28 9.58 -2.69
N ARG A 122 -7.05 9.15 -2.97
CA ARG A 122 -6.72 8.22 -4.04
C ARG A 122 -6.51 6.85 -3.43
N VAL A 123 -7.03 5.82 -4.08
CA VAL A 123 -6.79 4.44 -3.70
C VAL A 123 -5.82 3.84 -4.72
N SER A 124 -4.62 3.49 -4.29
CA SER A 124 -3.62 2.77 -5.08
C SER A 124 -3.76 1.28 -4.83
N ILE A 125 -3.86 0.49 -5.90
CA ILE A 125 -4.07 -0.96 -5.88
C ILE A 125 -2.98 -1.61 -6.73
N PRO A 126 -2.05 -2.37 -6.14
CA PRO A 126 -1.04 -3.08 -6.92
C PRO A 126 -1.68 -4.20 -7.74
N LEU A 127 -1.42 -4.22 -9.04
CA LEU A 127 -1.93 -5.26 -9.95
C LEU A 127 -1.15 -6.58 -9.81
N LEU A 128 0.05 -6.56 -9.21
CA LEU A 128 0.89 -7.74 -8.96
C LEU A 128 1.02 -8.64 -10.21
N LYS A 129 0.45 -9.85 -10.18
CA LYS A 129 0.49 -10.83 -11.28
C LYS A 129 -0.64 -10.66 -12.31
N GLN A 130 -1.61 -9.78 -12.08
CA GLN A 130 -2.77 -9.59 -12.96
C GLN A 130 -2.41 -8.92 -14.27
N ASN A 131 -3.08 -9.25 -15.37
CA ASN A 131 -2.84 -8.58 -16.65
C ASN A 131 -3.52 -7.19 -16.65
N PRO A 132 -2.76 -6.07 -16.75
CA PRO A 132 -3.32 -4.72 -16.70
C PRO A 132 -4.39 -4.48 -17.77
N LEU A 133 -4.22 -5.06 -18.97
CA LEU A 133 -5.15 -4.91 -20.08
C LEU A 133 -6.51 -5.53 -19.78
N LYS A 134 -6.52 -6.73 -19.18
CA LYS A 134 -7.78 -7.40 -18.79
C LYS A 134 -8.53 -6.61 -17.71
N VAL A 135 -7.80 -6.07 -16.74
CA VAL A 135 -8.38 -5.24 -15.68
C VAL A 135 -8.94 -3.94 -16.27
N ARG A 136 -8.20 -3.29 -17.18
CA ARG A 136 -8.63 -2.11 -17.92
C ARG A 136 -9.94 -2.35 -18.67
N GLU A 137 -10.03 -3.44 -19.44
CA GLU A 137 -11.23 -3.81 -20.21
C GLU A 137 -12.47 -4.00 -19.33
N VAL A 138 -12.30 -4.51 -18.10
CA VAL A 138 -13.41 -4.66 -17.15
C VAL A 138 -13.82 -3.29 -16.60
N LEU A 139 -12.86 -2.45 -16.21
CA LEU A 139 -13.12 -1.14 -15.60
C LEU A 139 -13.71 -0.13 -16.58
N LEU A 140 -13.29 -0.15 -17.85
CA LEU A 140 -13.81 0.73 -18.91
C LEU A 140 -15.32 0.56 -19.14
N LYS A 141 -15.91 -0.55 -18.70
CA LYS A 141 -17.37 -0.77 -18.78
C LYS A 141 -18.15 0.06 -17.75
N TYR A 142 -17.49 0.50 -16.68
CA TYR A 142 -18.15 1.14 -15.53
C TYR A 142 -17.61 2.54 -15.21
N LEU A 143 -16.35 2.82 -15.55
CA LEU A 143 -15.66 4.07 -15.24
C LEU A 143 -14.96 4.64 -16.47
N VAL A 144 -14.76 5.96 -16.45
CA VAL A 144 -13.94 6.67 -17.42
C VAL A 144 -12.47 6.60 -16.97
N GLU A 145 -11.60 6.25 -17.91
CA GLU A 145 -10.15 6.26 -17.68
C GLU A 145 -9.63 7.69 -17.82
N ASP A 146 -8.84 8.15 -16.85
CA ASP A 146 -8.10 9.40 -16.96
C ASP A 146 -6.77 9.14 -17.67
N LEU A 147 -6.66 9.61 -18.91
CA LEU A 147 -5.45 9.49 -19.73
C LEU A 147 -4.51 10.70 -19.54
N GLU A 148 -4.95 11.76 -18.87
CA GLU A 148 -4.11 12.94 -18.61
C GLU A 148 -3.17 12.71 -17.42
N GLU A 149 -3.52 11.77 -16.55
CA GLU A 149 -2.74 11.39 -15.36
C GLU A 149 -1.68 10.32 -15.70
N GLU A 150 -0.68 10.70 -16.52
CA GLU A 150 0.45 9.83 -16.93
C GLU A 150 1.58 9.74 -15.89
N ARG A 151 1.47 10.45 -14.76
CA ARG A 151 2.54 10.49 -13.75
C ARG A 151 2.06 9.93 -12.43
N GLU A 152 2.91 9.08 -11.85
CA GLU A 152 2.78 8.64 -10.48
C GLU A 152 2.71 9.87 -9.55
N PRO A 153 1.82 9.88 -8.54
CA PRO A 153 1.77 11.02 -7.61
C PRO A 153 3.14 11.23 -6.98
N LEU A 154 3.53 12.50 -6.81
CA LEU A 154 4.85 12.88 -6.29
C LEU A 154 5.18 12.17 -4.97
N SER A 155 4.19 11.90 -4.12
CA SER A 155 4.39 11.14 -2.87
C SER A 155 4.93 9.73 -3.12
N GLU A 156 4.40 9.02 -4.10
CA GLU A 156 4.85 7.68 -4.47
C GLU A 156 6.19 7.73 -5.23
N GLU A 157 6.41 8.78 -6.05
CA GLU A 157 7.71 9.03 -6.69
C GLU A 157 8.81 9.28 -5.64
N TYR A 158 8.52 10.06 -4.60
CA TYR A 158 9.43 10.29 -3.48
C TYR A 158 9.61 9.03 -2.62
N GLU A 159 8.55 8.28 -2.32
CA GLU A 159 8.66 7.00 -1.60
C GLU A 159 9.56 6.00 -2.34
N ARG A 160 9.43 5.91 -3.68
CA ARG A 160 10.29 5.07 -4.52
C ARG A 160 11.72 5.58 -4.57
N PHE A 161 11.92 6.88 -4.78
CA PHE A 161 13.25 7.49 -4.82
C PHE A 161 13.98 7.35 -3.48
N LEU A 162 13.26 7.55 -2.37
CA LEU A 162 13.81 7.49 -1.03
C LEU A 162 13.88 6.04 -0.49
N LYS A 163 13.11 5.11 -1.07
CA LYS A 163 12.88 3.75 -0.54
C LYS A 163 12.42 3.78 0.93
N ILE A 164 11.54 4.71 1.29
CA ILE A 164 11.02 4.92 2.66
C ILE A 164 9.52 4.74 2.67
#